data_AF-A0A8T4B1L1-F1
#
_entry.id   AF-A0A8T4B1L1-F1
#
_cell.length_a   1.000
_cell.length_b   1.000
_cell.length_c   1.000
_cell.angle_alpha   90.00
_cell.angle_beta   90.00
_cell.angle_gamma   90.00
#
_symmetry.space_group_name_H-M   'P 1'
#
loop_
_entity.id
_entity.type
_entity.pdbx_description
1 polymer ?
#
loop_
_entity_poly.entity_id
_entity_poly.type
_entity_poly.pdbx_seq_one_letter_code
_entity_poly.pdbx_strand_id
1 'polypeptide(L)'
;MASIRDIIGILFGTSLVGFSIGNAGMGKMAPYFIEGAPDSKMVITRMFEPHCAIPTIEAEIANGDESYCLQATGMWDGIDILFLCLGLFVLLYGRVGFTRVGRRSQRSYHVLFASGAVLFSIAILDRLNFLPTAASSTGMAELFPFAVSPFIVQCIIAVIGAFLMAGPKYWEAEGIEQARERLSKRRNVADTFRGTFGSVKMSLGSRSGTTQRIARSNLLKKDSQLHMRRTTSKSIKVLATCPYCKGGGCSECGQTGTL
;
A
#
# COMPACT_ATOMS: atom_id res chain seq x y z
N MET A 1 1.58 17.84 -4.27
CA MET A 1 3.05 17.83 -4.44
C MET A 1 3.49 16.38 -4.34
N ALA A 2 4.13 15.84 -5.38
CA ALA A 2 4.63 14.47 -5.36
C ALA A 2 5.69 14.34 -4.25
N SER A 3 5.61 13.28 -3.44
CA SER A 3 6.63 13.03 -2.42
C SER A 3 7.97 12.73 -3.11
N ILE A 4 9.11 12.99 -2.45
CA ILE A 4 10.45 12.63 -2.96
C ILE A 4 10.50 11.16 -3.39
N ARG A 5 9.81 10.30 -2.63
CA ARG A 5 9.65 8.87 -2.94
C ARG A 5 8.97 8.62 -4.29
N ASP A 6 7.96 9.43 -4.61
CA ASP A 6 7.21 9.29 -5.87
C ASP A 6 8.07 9.73 -7.06
N ILE A 7 8.88 10.78 -6.88
CA ILE A 7 9.81 11.26 -7.91
C ILE A 7 10.88 10.20 -8.20
N ILE A 8 11.46 9.59 -7.16
CA ILE A 8 12.45 8.50 -7.31
C ILE A 8 11.81 7.30 -8.02
N GLY A 9 10.60 6.91 -7.62
CA GLY A 9 9.86 5.82 -8.27
C GLY A 9 9.58 6.10 -9.73
N ILE A 10 9.17 7.33 -10.08
CA ILE A 10 8.94 7.73 -11.47
C ILE A 10 10.23 7.67 -12.27
N LEU A 11 11.33 8.26 -11.78
CA LEU A 11 12.62 8.25 -12.48
C LEU A 11 13.15 6.83 -12.70
N PHE A 12 13.05 5.99 -11.68
CA PHE A 12 13.49 4.59 -11.77
C PHE A 12 12.63 3.80 -12.76
N GLY A 13 11.31 3.94 -12.67
CA GLY A 13 10.37 3.26 -13.57
C GLY A 13 10.51 3.71 -15.03
N THR A 14 10.64 5.02 -15.30
CA THR A 14 10.87 5.53 -16.65
C THR A 14 12.23 5.11 -17.20
N SER A 15 13.26 5.07 -16.36
CA SER A 15 14.59 4.60 -16.77
C SER A 15 14.57 3.14 -17.19
N LEU A 16 13.92 2.24 -16.44
CA LEU A 16 13.81 0.83 -16.79
C LEU A 16 13.04 0.59 -18.08
N VAL A 17 11.89 1.25 -18.25
CA VAL A 17 11.09 1.15 -19.48
C VAL A 17 11.86 1.72 -20.67
N GLY A 18 12.47 2.90 -20.49
CA GLY A 18 13.28 3.54 -21.52
C GLY A 18 14.48 2.71 -21.93
N PHE A 19 15.16 2.06 -20.98
CA PHE A 19 16.27 1.17 -21.24
C PHE A 19 15.84 -0.06 -22.04
N SER A 20 14.77 -0.73 -21.64
CA SER A 20 14.25 -1.91 -22.35
C SER A 20 13.82 -1.58 -23.79
N ILE A 21 13.07 -0.50 -23.99
CA ILE A 21 12.65 -0.07 -25.32
C ILE A 21 13.84 0.39 -26.17
N GLY A 22 14.75 1.18 -25.60
CA GLY A 22 15.94 1.67 -26.30
C GLY A 22 16.90 0.55 -26.70
N ASN A 23 17.05 -0.47 -25.85
CA ASN A 23 17.93 -1.62 -26.11
C ASN A 23 17.29 -2.63 -27.07
N ALA A 24 16.17 -3.24 -26.68
CA ALA A 24 15.56 -4.33 -27.44
C ALA A 24 14.73 -3.83 -28.64
N GLY A 25 14.02 -2.71 -28.47
CA GLY A 25 13.16 -2.15 -29.51
C GLY A 25 13.93 -1.37 -30.57
N MET A 26 14.86 -0.50 -30.15
CA MET A 26 15.53 0.45 -31.05
C MET A 26 17.02 0.12 -31.31
N GLY A 27 17.66 -0.75 -30.53
CA GLY A 27 19.09 -1.04 -30.65
C GLY A 27 20.03 0.14 -30.36
N LYS A 28 19.52 1.21 -29.77
CA LYS A 28 20.26 2.47 -29.56
C LYS A 28 21.16 2.42 -28.34
N MET A 29 21.05 1.38 -27.52
CA MET A 29 21.88 1.24 -26.32
C MET A 29 23.27 0.69 -26.64
N ALA A 30 23.44 -0.23 -27.60
CA ALA A 30 24.75 -0.75 -27.98
C ALA A 30 25.76 0.36 -28.35
N PRO A 31 25.47 1.29 -29.28
CA PRO A 31 26.41 2.35 -29.66
C PRO A 31 26.63 3.40 -28.55
N TYR A 32 25.82 3.40 -27.49
CA TYR A 32 26.02 4.31 -26.35
C TYR A 32 27.08 3.78 -25.37
N PHE A 33 27.21 2.46 -25.25
CA PHE A 33 28.11 1.81 -24.30
C PHE A 33 29.35 1.18 -24.94
N ILE A 34 29.30 0.88 -26.25
CA ILE A 34 30.34 0.17 -26.99
C ILE A 34 30.71 1.03 -28.21
N GLU A 35 31.96 1.45 -28.29
CA GLU A 35 32.43 2.26 -29.42
C GLU A 35 32.46 1.43 -30.71
N GLY A 36 31.90 1.98 -31.80
CA GLY A 36 31.85 1.30 -33.10
C GLY A 36 30.74 0.26 -33.26
N ALA A 37 29.93 -0.01 -32.23
CA ALA A 37 28.83 -0.96 -32.35
C ALA A 37 27.71 -0.43 -33.29
N PRO A 38 27.15 -1.30 -34.15
CA PRO A 38 25.97 -0.95 -34.94
C PRO A 38 24.73 -0.82 -34.04
N ASP A 39 23.66 -0.21 -34.57
CA ASP A 39 22.33 -0.15 -33.93
C ASP A 39 21.79 -1.57 -33.72
N SER A 40 22.16 -2.16 -32.59
CA SER A 40 21.95 -3.57 -32.27
C SER A 40 21.57 -3.69 -30.80
N LYS A 41 20.89 -4.77 -30.47
CA LYS A 41 20.47 -5.07 -29.11
C LYS A 41 21.64 -5.68 -28.34
N MET A 42 21.90 -5.18 -27.14
CA MET A 42 22.78 -5.86 -26.20
C MET A 42 22.03 -6.95 -25.44
N VAL A 43 22.55 -8.18 -25.44
CA VAL A 43 21.95 -9.29 -24.70
C VAL A 43 22.43 -9.23 -23.24
N ILE A 44 21.60 -8.67 -22.36
CA ILE A 44 21.96 -8.34 -20.97
C ILE A 44 22.43 -9.59 -20.19
N THR A 45 21.83 -10.76 -20.43
CA THR A 45 22.24 -12.03 -19.80
C THR A 45 23.69 -12.39 -20.13
N ARG A 46 24.08 -12.21 -21.40
CA ARG A 46 25.41 -12.56 -21.90
C ARG A 46 26.47 -11.55 -21.46
N MET A 47 26.09 -10.29 -21.23
CA MET A 47 27.01 -9.25 -20.72
C MET A 47 27.58 -9.56 -19.32
N PHE A 48 27.01 -10.52 -18.58
CA PHE A 48 27.60 -11.00 -17.32
C PHE A 48 28.69 -12.06 -17.52
N GLU A 49 28.85 -12.58 -18.73
CA GLU A 49 29.86 -13.57 -19.06
C GLU A 49 31.20 -12.88 -19.37
N PRO A 50 32.33 -13.44 -18.92
CA PRO A 50 33.63 -12.78 -19.01
C PRO A 50 34.12 -12.55 -20.46
N HIS A 51 33.55 -13.27 -21.43
CA HIS A 51 33.85 -13.10 -22.86
C HIS A 51 33.05 -11.98 -23.52
N CYS A 52 32.02 -11.45 -22.85
CA CYS A 52 31.22 -10.31 -23.29
C CYS A 52 31.61 -9.01 -22.56
N ALA A 53 32.89 -8.86 -22.22
CA ALA A 53 33.39 -7.60 -21.68
C ALA A 53 33.41 -6.55 -22.81
N ILE A 54 33.08 -5.29 -22.49
CA ILE A 54 33.10 -4.17 -23.46
C ILE A 54 34.40 -4.13 -24.31
N PRO A 55 35.62 -4.21 -23.73
CA PRO A 55 36.83 -4.13 -24.54
C PRO A 55 37.05 -5.34 -25.48
N THR A 56 36.49 -6.52 -25.16
CA THR A 56 36.59 -7.67 -26.06
C THR A 56 35.62 -7.53 -27.22
N ILE A 57 34.42 -7.02 -26.96
CA ILE A 57 33.41 -6.73 -28.01
C ILE A 57 33.92 -5.65 -28.97
N GLU A 58 34.52 -4.58 -28.45
CA GLU A 58 35.11 -3.52 -29.30
C GLU A 58 36.23 -4.05 -30.19
N ALA A 59 37.07 -4.96 -29.67
CA ALA A 59 38.12 -5.60 -30.46
C ALA A 59 37.56 -6.52 -31.55
N GLU A 60 36.51 -7.31 -31.26
CA GLU A 60 35.82 -8.15 -32.25
C GLU A 60 35.19 -7.30 -33.37
N ILE A 61 34.52 -6.21 -32.99
CA ILE A 61 33.92 -5.27 -33.95
C ILE A 61 34.97 -4.58 -34.80
N ALA A 62 36.11 -4.17 -34.20
CA ALA A 62 37.22 -3.57 -34.93
C ALA A 62 37.86 -4.52 -35.95
N ASN A 63 37.82 -5.83 -35.69
CA ASN A 63 38.27 -6.87 -36.61
C ASN A 63 37.23 -7.21 -37.69
N GLY A 64 36.00 -6.70 -37.58
CA GLY A 64 34.91 -6.97 -38.50
C GLY A 64 34.12 -8.25 -38.22
N ASP A 65 34.30 -8.84 -37.03
CA ASP A 65 33.60 -10.07 -36.62
C ASP A 65 32.24 -9.76 -35.98
N GLU A 66 31.26 -10.64 -36.19
CA GLU A 66 29.97 -10.56 -35.50
C GLU A 66 30.11 -10.96 -34.03
N SER A 67 29.87 -10.04 -33.11
CA SER A 67 29.96 -10.32 -31.68
C SER A 67 28.76 -11.14 -31.18
N TYR A 68 29.03 -12.24 -30.46
CA TYR A 68 28.01 -13.11 -29.86
C TYR A 68 27.10 -12.42 -28.81
N CYS A 69 27.57 -11.29 -28.28
CA CYS A 69 26.91 -10.53 -27.20
C CYS A 69 25.87 -9.52 -27.73
N LEU A 70 25.88 -9.27 -29.04
CA LEU A 70 24.93 -8.40 -29.74
C LEU A 70 23.92 -9.24 -30.53
N GLN A 71 22.70 -8.73 -30.63
CA GLN A 71 21.61 -9.39 -31.35
C GLN A 71 20.86 -8.36 -32.21
N ALA A 72 20.15 -8.84 -33.24
CA ALA A 72 19.27 -8.01 -34.04
C ALA A 72 18.20 -7.29 -33.20
N THR A 73 17.87 -6.07 -33.62
CA THR A 73 16.81 -5.26 -33.01
C THR A 73 15.43 -5.89 -33.22
N GLY A 74 14.51 -5.63 -32.28
CA GLY A 74 13.16 -6.23 -32.29
C GLY A 74 13.06 -7.62 -31.67
N MET A 75 14.19 -8.26 -31.33
CA MET A 75 14.21 -9.52 -30.59
C MET A 75 14.10 -9.25 -29.09
N TRP A 76 12.96 -9.60 -28.47
CA TRP A 76 12.76 -9.43 -27.03
C TRP A 76 13.22 -10.66 -26.28
N ASP A 77 14.08 -10.48 -25.27
CA ASP A 77 14.52 -11.55 -24.39
C ASP A 77 13.83 -11.40 -23.01
N GLY A 78 13.87 -12.46 -22.20
CA GLY A 78 13.15 -12.51 -20.93
C GLY A 78 13.51 -11.37 -19.98
N ILE A 79 14.78 -10.94 -19.96
CA ILE A 79 15.22 -9.81 -19.14
C ILE A 79 14.66 -8.48 -19.64
N ASP A 80 14.58 -8.25 -20.95
CA ASP A 80 14.05 -7.00 -21.50
C ASP A 80 12.57 -6.85 -21.13
N ILE A 81 11.80 -7.95 -21.24
CA ILE A 81 10.39 -8.01 -20.84
C ILE A 81 10.27 -7.80 -19.33
N LEU A 82 11.14 -8.42 -18.52
CA LEU A 82 11.13 -8.25 -17.07
C LEU A 82 11.35 -6.79 -16.68
N PHE A 83 12.36 -6.11 -17.25
CA PHE A 83 12.62 -4.69 -16.99
C PHE A 83 11.48 -3.79 -17.45
N LEU A 84 10.87 -4.09 -18.61
CA LEU A 84 9.70 -3.37 -19.09
C LEU A 84 8.50 -3.54 -18.14
N CYS A 85 8.21 -4.77 -17.73
CA CYS A 85 7.13 -5.07 -16.79
C CYS A 85 7.37 -4.45 -15.42
N LEU A 86 8.58 -4.53 -14.88
CA LEU A 86 8.93 -3.96 -13.57
C LEU A 86 8.88 -2.43 -13.61
N GLY A 87 9.40 -1.82 -14.68
CA GLY A 87 9.33 -0.38 -14.87
C GLY A 87 7.89 0.13 -14.99
N LEU A 88 7.07 -0.51 -15.81
CA LEU A 88 5.63 -0.22 -15.91
C LEU A 88 4.91 -0.44 -14.57
N PHE A 89 5.26 -1.51 -13.87
CA PHE A 89 4.68 -1.81 -12.56
C PHE A 89 4.95 -0.68 -11.56
N VAL A 90 6.19 -0.21 -11.45
CA VAL A 90 6.54 0.92 -10.56
C VAL A 90 5.79 2.20 -10.95
N LEU A 91 5.69 2.49 -12.24
CA LEU A 91 4.97 3.68 -12.74
C LEU A 91 3.45 3.60 -12.48
N LEU A 92 2.86 2.42 -12.63
CA LEU A 92 1.42 2.20 -12.46
C LEU A 92 1.03 2.03 -11.00
N TYR A 93 1.89 1.44 -10.16
CA TYR A 93 1.56 1.14 -8.76
C TYR A 93 1.25 2.40 -7.94
N GLY A 94 1.95 3.51 -8.20
CA GLY A 94 1.68 4.79 -7.54
C GLY A 94 0.43 5.51 -8.05
N ARG A 95 -0.06 5.17 -9.24
CA ARG A 95 -1.13 5.90 -9.94
C ARG A 95 -2.47 5.15 -9.93
N VAL A 96 -2.43 3.83 -9.94
CA VAL A 96 -3.60 2.98 -9.73
C VAL A 96 -3.85 2.92 -8.23
N GLY A 97 -4.73 3.80 -7.74
CA GLY A 97 -5.22 3.79 -6.36
C GLY A 97 -5.91 2.48 -6.01
N PHE A 98 -5.12 1.45 -5.71
CA PHE A 98 -5.59 0.13 -5.27
C PHE A 98 -6.16 0.17 -3.83
N THR A 99 -6.14 1.33 -3.17
CA THR A 99 -6.69 1.53 -1.84
C THR A 99 -8.20 1.71 -1.90
N ARG A 100 -8.92 0.63 -2.24
CA ARG A 100 -10.34 0.54 -1.87
C ARG A 100 -10.38 0.43 -0.35
N VAL A 101 -10.75 1.51 0.35
CA VAL A 101 -10.92 1.50 1.81
C VAL A 101 -12.33 0.98 2.13
N GLY A 102 -12.42 -0.06 2.97
CA GLY A 102 -13.69 -0.61 3.45
C GLY A 102 -13.64 -2.13 3.75
N ARG A 103 -14.69 -2.66 4.39
CA ARG A 103 -14.82 -4.07 4.84
C ARG A 103 -14.55 -5.13 3.77
N ARG A 104 -14.85 -4.83 2.50
CA ARG A 104 -14.62 -5.74 1.36
C ARG A 104 -13.13 -5.88 1.02
N SER A 105 -12.34 -4.86 1.37
CA SER A 105 -10.89 -4.77 1.14
C SER A 105 -10.07 -5.65 2.10
N GLN A 106 -10.47 -5.71 3.38
CA GLN A 106 -9.87 -6.65 4.35
C GLN A 106 -10.08 -8.11 3.93
N ARG A 107 -11.26 -8.44 3.39
CA ARG A 107 -11.54 -9.80 2.89
C ARG A 107 -10.69 -10.13 1.66
N SER A 108 -10.52 -9.17 0.76
CA SER A 108 -9.62 -9.30 -0.39
C SER A 108 -8.15 -9.42 0.01
N TYR A 109 -7.70 -8.76 1.09
CA TYR A 109 -6.33 -8.90 1.60
C TYR A 109 -6.03 -10.34 2.04
N HIS A 110 -6.88 -10.95 2.85
CA HIS A 110 -6.64 -12.34 3.28
C HIS A 110 -6.64 -13.31 2.10
N VAL A 111 -7.49 -13.07 1.09
CA VAL A 111 -7.52 -13.87 -0.14
C VAL A 111 -6.23 -13.67 -0.96
N LEU A 112 -5.77 -12.42 -1.13
CA LEU A 112 -4.55 -12.10 -1.86
C LEU A 112 -3.30 -12.60 -1.14
N PHE A 113 -3.26 -12.49 0.19
CA PHE A 113 -2.18 -13.02 1.01
C PHE A 113 -2.17 -14.55 0.96
N ALA A 114 -3.32 -15.21 1.10
CA ALA A 114 -3.42 -16.66 0.99
C ALA A 114 -3.02 -17.15 -0.41
N SER A 115 -3.47 -16.47 -1.47
CA SER A 115 -3.07 -16.79 -2.83
C SER A 115 -1.57 -16.56 -3.06
N GLY A 116 -1.02 -15.48 -2.49
CA GLY A 116 0.42 -15.19 -2.53
C GLY A 116 1.25 -16.25 -1.82
N ALA A 117 0.79 -16.69 -0.64
CA ALA A 117 1.41 -17.77 0.13
C ALA A 117 1.42 -19.10 -0.64
N VAL A 118 0.30 -19.42 -1.30
CA VAL A 118 0.19 -20.63 -2.14
C VAL A 118 1.16 -20.56 -3.31
N LEU A 119 1.18 -19.45 -4.05
CA LEU A 119 2.10 -19.27 -5.19
C LEU A 119 3.57 -19.33 -4.77
N PHE A 120 3.92 -18.71 -3.65
CA PHE A 120 5.28 -18.74 -3.12
C PHE A 120 5.67 -20.16 -2.65
N SER A 121 4.75 -20.87 -2.01
CA SER A 121 4.97 -22.27 -1.60
C SER A 121 5.14 -23.19 -2.81
N ILE A 122 4.35 -22.98 -3.86
CA ILE A 122 4.48 -23.71 -5.13
C ILE A 122 5.87 -23.46 -5.74
N ALA A 123 6.36 -22.22 -5.76
CA ALA A 123 7.69 -21.91 -6.27
C ALA A 123 8.82 -22.59 -5.46
N ILE A 124 8.66 -22.73 -4.14
CA ILE A 124 9.61 -23.47 -3.29
C ILE A 124 9.54 -24.97 -3.56
N LEU A 125 8.33 -25.54 -3.60
CA LEU A 125 8.10 -26.96 -3.88
C LEU A 125 8.62 -27.35 -5.28
N ASP A 126 8.55 -26.43 -6.24
CA ASP A 126 9.09 -26.59 -7.58
C ASP A 126 10.63 -26.69 -7.55
N ARG A 127 11.31 -25.91 -6.69
CA ARG A 127 12.76 -26.03 -6.49
C ARG A 127 13.16 -27.37 -5.86
N LEU A 128 12.29 -27.91 -5.02
CA LEU A 128 12.48 -29.18 -4.34
C LEU A 128 12.10 -30.38 -5.22
N ASN A 129 11.75 -30.17 -6.50
CA ASN A 129 11.29 -31.18 -7.45
C ASN A 129 10.12 -32.04 -6.92
N PHE A 130 9.29 -31.46 -6.05
CA PHE A 130 8.17 -32.17 -5.42
C PHE A 130 6.88 -32.10 -6.25
N LEU A 131 6.86 -31.27 -7.31
CA LEU A 131 5.72 -31.13 -8.21
C LEU A 131 5.82 -32.08 -9.43
N PRO A 132 4.68 -32.59 -9.92
CA PRO A 132 4.63 -33.30 -11.19
C PRO A 132 5.02 -32.36 -12.34
N THR A 133 5.66 -32.90 -13.38
CA THR A 133 6.23 -32.14 -14.51
C THR A 133 5.24 -31.17 -15.15
N ALA A 134 3.97 -31.51 -15.23
CA ALA A 134 2.91 -30.66 -15.78
C ALA A 134 2.63 -29.35 -14.98
N ALA A 135 2.96 -29.32 -13.69
CA ALA A 135 2.78 -28.16 -12.81
C ALA A 135 4.10 -27.48 -12.42
N SER A 136 5.22 -28.03 -12.88
CA SER A 136 6.56 -27.53 -12.61
C SER A 136 6.95 -26.40 -13.57
N SER A 137 7.99 -25.64 -13.22
CA SER A 137 8.52 -24.56 -14.07
C SER A 137 8.95 -25.03 -15.46
N THR A 138 9.31 -26.31 -15.64
CA THR A 138 9.64 -26.88 -16.95
C THR A 138 8.40 -27.05 -17.83
N GLY A 139 7.32 -27.62 -17.30
CA GLY A 139 6.05 -27.75 -18.01
C GLY A 139 5.37 -26.40 -18.29
N MET A 140 5.53 -25.43 -17.39
CA MET A 140 5.05 -24.06 -17.63
C MET A 140 5.89 -23.33 -18.70
N ALA A 141 7.20 -23.60 -18.78
CA ALA A 141 8.07 -23.02 -19.80
C ALA A 141 7.76 -23.56 -21.21
N GLU A 142 7.34 -24.83 -21.33
CA GLU A 142 6.91 -25.44 -22.60
C GLU A 142 5.60 -24.86 -23.14
N LEU A 143 4.79 -24.21 -22.30
CA LEU A 143 3.51 -23.62 -22.69
C LEU A 143 3.68 -22.23 -23.34
N PHE A 144 4.84 -21.59 -23.17
CA PHE A 144 5.12 -20.29 -23.78
C PHE A 144 5.60 -20.48 -25.23
N PRO A 145 5.14 -19.65 -26.18
CA PRO A 145 5.53 -19.74 -27.59
C PRO A 145 6.97 -19.27 -27.87
N PHE A 146 7.78 -19.04 -26.83
CA PHE A 146 9.17 -18.59 -26.89
C PHE A 146 9.98 -19.36 -25.83
N ALA A 147 11.26 -19.64 -26.11
CA ALA A 147 12.12 -20.43 -25.23
C ALA A 147 12.46 -19.65 -23.94
N VAL A 148 11.67 -19.86 -22.89
CA VAL A 148 11.90 -19.28 -21.56
C VAL A 148 12.64 -20.29 -20.71
N SER A 149 13.68 -19.86 -19.99
CA SER A 149 14.32 -20.74 -19.02
C SER A 149 13.34 -21.05 -17.86
N PRO A 150 13.23 -22.30 -17.39
CA PRO A 150 12.35 -22.68 -16.29
C PRO A 150 12.60 -21.85 -15.02
N PHE A 151 13.85 -21.50 -14.77
CA PHE A 151 14.25 -20.66 -13.65
C PHE A 151 13.57 -19.27 -13.68
N ILE A 152 13.42 -18.65 -14.86
CA ILE A 152 12.75 -17.35 -14.98
C ILE A 152 11.26 -17.47 -14.62
N VAL A 153 10.59 -18.52 -15.09
CA VAL A 153 9.18 -18.78 -14.76
C VAL A 153 9.01 -18.94 -13.24
N GLN A 154 9.93 -19.67 -12.61
CA GLN A 154 9.97 -19.84 -11.16
C GLN A 154 10.17 -18.52 -10.42
N CYS A 155 11.12 -17.69 -10.86
CA CYS A 155 11.36 -16.36 -10.29
C CYS A 155 10.14 -15.45 -10.42
N ILE A 156 9.43 -15.49 -11.55
CA ILE A 156 8.22 -14.68 -11.77
C ILE A 156 7.11 -15.11 -10.80
N ILE A 157 6.85 -16.41 -10.66
CA ILE A 157 5.85 -16.93 -9.72
C ILE A 157 6.22 -16.58 -8.28
N ALA A 158 7.49 -16.71 -7.91
CA ALA A 158 7.98 -16.34 -6.58
C ALA A 158 7.85 -14.84 -6.30
N VAL A 159 8.18 -13.97 -7.26
CA VAL A 159 8.05 -12.51 -7.13
C VAL A 159 6.58 -12.10 -7.02
N ILE A 160 5.68 -12.69 -7.82
CA ILE A 160 4.24 -12.45 -7.72
C ILE A 160 3.72 -12.90 -6.36
N GLY A 161 4.12 -14.09 -5.88
CA GLY A 161 3.74 -14.61 -4.57
C GLY A 161 4.22 -13.70 -3.44
N ALA A 162 5.49 -13.31 -3.45
CA ALA A 162 6.09 -12.41 -2.47
C ALA A 162 5.45 -11.01 -2.52
N PHE A 163 5.13 -10.50 -3.71
CA PHE A 163 4.47 -9.22 -3.88
C PHE A 163 3.05 -9.20 -3.31
N LEU A 164 2.30 -10.28 -3.53
CA LEU A 164 0.97 -10.48 -2.93
C LEU A 164 1.03 -10.58 -1.39
N MET A 165 2.15 -11.05 -0.84
CA MET A 165 2.41 -11.11 0.61
C MET A 165 2.95 -9.80 1.19
N ALA A 166 3.68 -8.99 0.42
CA ALA A 166 4.31 -7.74 0.85
C ALA A 166 3.25 -6.67 1.13
N GLY A 167 2.85 -6.53 2.40
CA GLY A 167 1.77 -5.65 2.82
C GLY A 167 2.16 -4.60 3.87
N PRO A 168 2.22 -3.32 3.47
CA PRO A 168 1.87 -2.18 4.33
C PRO A 168 0.60 -1.43 3.85
N LYS A 169 -0.07 -1.92 2.80
CA LYS A 169 -1.15 -1.23 2.07
C LYS A 169 -2.41 -0.92 2.89
N TYR A 170 -2.54 -1.50 4.10
CA TYR A 170 -3.73 -1.42 4.93
C TYR A 170 -3.49 -0.81 6.31
N TRP A 171 -2.24 -0.66 6.78
CA TRP A 171 -1.99 -0.15 8.14
C TRP A 171 -2.45 1.30 8.32
N GLU A 172 -2.23 2.14 7.31
CA GLU A 172 -2.71 3.52 7.33
C GLU A 172 -4.24 3.58 7.22
N ALA A 173 -4.85 2.72 6.40
CA ALA A 173 -6.31 2.64 6.27
C ALA A 173 -6.97 2.10 7.55
N GLU A 174 -6.36 1.11 8.19
CA GLU A 174 -6.82 0.48 9.43
C GLU A 174 -6.64 1.43 10.62
N GLY A 175 -5.55 2.20 10.68
CA GLY A 175 -5.37 3.26 11.66
C GLY A 175 -6.43 4.36 11.54
N ILE A 176 -6.78 4.77 10.32
CA ILE A 176 -7.84 5.76 10.06
C ILE A 176 -9.22 5.19 10.41
N GLU A 177 -9.51 3.94 10.05
CA GLU A 177 -10.78 3.28 10.34
C GLU A 177 -10.97 3.09 11.85
N GLN A 178 -9.92 2.66 12.57
CA GLN A 178 -9.93 2.50 14.02
C GLN A 178 -10.11 3.86 14.73
N ALA A 179 -9.48 4.92 14.23
CA ALA A 179 -9.70 6.28 14.73
C ALA A 179 -11.14 6.75 14.49
N ARG A 180 -11.71 6.46 13.33
CA ARG A 180 -13.11 6.79 12.98
C ARG A 180 -14.11 6.02 13.84
N GLU A 181 -13.86 4.76 14.12
CA GLU A 181 -14.69 3.91 14.99
C GLU A 181 -14.65 4.39 16.44
N ARG A 182 -13.47 4.74 16.96
CA ARG A 182 -13.34 5.36 18.28
C ARG A 182 -14.13 6.68 18.37
N LEU A 183 -14.09 7.49 17.32
CA LEU A 183 -14.84 8.76 17.25
C LEU A 183 -16.36 8.52 17.13
N SER A 184 -16.81 7.53 16.35
CA SER A 184 -18.23 7.22 16.21
C SER A 184 -18.83 6.66 17.51
N LYS A 185 -18.10 5.79 18.21
CA LYS A 185 -18.49 5.28 19.54
C LYS A 185 -18.65 6.42 20.55
N ARG A 186 -17.70 7.37 20.58
CA ARG A 186 -17.80 8.57 21.43
C ARG A 186 -18.99 9.45 21.06
N ARG A 187 -19.32 9.59 19.77
CA ARG A 187 -20.50 10.34 19.31
C ARG A 187 -21.82 9.67 19.71
N ASN A 188 -21.93 8.36 19.60
CA ASN A 188 -23.13 7.62 20.01
C ASN A 188 -23.37 7.72 21.52
N VAL A 189 -22.31 7.63 22.32
CA VAL A 189 -22.38 7.88 23.76
C VAL A 189 -22.85 9.32 24.00
N ALA A 190 -22.21 10.32 23.41
CA ALA A 190 -22.64 11.71 23.57
C ALA A 190 -24.10 11.96 23.14
N ASP A 191 -24.58 11.33 22.07
CA ASP A 191 -25.97 11.45 21.62
C ASP A 191 -26.97 10.78 22.56
N THR A 192 -26.63 9.64 23.16
CA THR A 192 -27.46 9.00 24.20
C THR A 192 -27.50 9.85 25.48
N PHE A 193 -26.37 10.42 25.90
CA PHE A 193 -26.33 11.41 26.98
C PHE A 193 -27.27 12.59 26.69
N ARG A 194 -27.16 13.20 25.51
CA ARG A 194 -27.98 14.36 25.13
C ARG A 194 -29.48 14.02 25.06
N GLY A 195 -29.83 12.84 24.56
CA GLY A 195 -31.21 12.36 24.49
C GLY A 195 -31.83 12.09 25.86
N THR A 196 -31.01 11.73 26.86
CA THR A 196 -31.50 11.39 28.21
C THR A 196 -31.65 12.62 29.10
N PHE A 197 -30.79 13.63 28.94
CA PHE A 197 -30.81 14.86 29.75
C PHE A 197 -31.42 16.08 29.01
N GLY A 198 -32.08 15.85 27.87
CA GLY A 198 -32.84 16.90 27.17
C GLY A 198 -32.01 18.03 26.55
N SER A 199 -30.69 17.89 26.44
CA SER A 199 -29.87 18.93 25.81
C SER A 199 -30.07 18.91 24.29
N VAL A 200 -30.68 19.98 23.76
CA VAL A 200 -30.98 20.15 22.33
C VAL A 200 -29.73 19.96 21.46
N LYS A 201 -29.85 19.19 20.37
CA LYS A 201 -28.80 19.03 19.37
C LYS A 201 -28.45 20.40 18.75
N MET A 202 -27.32 20.98 19.15
CA MET A 202 -26.75 22.14 18.46
C MET A 202 -25.71 21.70 17.43
N SER A 203 -25.84 22.20 16.21
CA SER A 203 -24.90 21.91 15.12
C SER A 203 -23.51 22.47 15.44
N LEU A 204 -22.45 21.81 14.99
CA LEU A 204 -21.06 22.25 15.24
C LEU A 204 -20.80 23.69 14.77
N GLY A 205 -21.52 24.15 13.74
CA GLY A 205 -21.47 25.53 13.25
C GLY A 205 -22.16 26.54 14.17
N SER A 206 -23.16 26.16 14.97
CA SER A 206 -23.81 27.11 15.89
C SER A 206 -22.93 27.45 17.09
N ARG A 207 -21.99 26.56 17.46
CA ARG A 207 -21.17 26.68 18.68
C ARG A 207 -20.09 27.75 18.59
N SER A 208 -19.58 28.08 17.40
CA SER A 208 -18.49 29.07 17.26
C SER A 208 -18.92 30.50 17.61
N GLY A 209 -20.19 30.85 17.38
CA GLY A 209 -20.73 32.19 17.67
C GLY A 209 -21.60 32.24 18.93
N THR A 210 -22.34 31.17 19.24
CA THR A 210 -23.27 31.17 20.39
C THR A 210 -22.54 31.05 21.72
N THR A 211 -21.43 30.32 21.84
CA THR A 211 -20.67 30.26 23.11
C THR A 211 -20.07 31.62 23.47
N GLN A 212 -19.61 32.39 22.49
CA GLN A 212 -19.16 33.78 22.71
C GLN A 212 -20.32 34.70 23.14
N ARG A 213 -21.51 34.54 22.56
CA ARG A 213 -22.70 35.35 22.91
C ARG A 213 -23.27 35.00 24.29
N ILE A 214 -23.30 33.71 24.60
CA ILE A 214 -23.74 33.14 25.89
C ILE A 214 -22.76 33.56 27.00
N ALA A 215 -21.44 33.47 26.76
CA ALA A 215 -20.41 33.94 27.68
C ALA A 215 -20.41 35.47 27.90
N ARG A 216 -20.92 36.25 26.94
CA ARG A 216 -21.09 37.72 27.07
C ARG A 216 -22.41 38.14 27.72
N SER A 217 -23.36 37.24 27.93
CA SER A 217 -24.65 37.60 28.49
C SER A 217 -24.55 37.88 30.01
N ASN A 218 -25.00 39.07 30.43
CA ASN A 218 -24.98 39.47 31.84
C ASN A 218 -25.95 38.66 32.72
N LEU A 219 -26.92 37.95 32.12
CA LEU A 219 -27.84 37.04 32.80
C LEU A 219 -27.10 35.83 33.41
N LEU A 220 -26.28 35.13 32.61
CA LEU A 220 -25.47 34.01 33.10
C LEU A 220 -24.36 34.45 34.05
N LYS A 221 -23.86 35.69 33.90
CA LYS A 221 -22.88 36.28 34.82
C LYS A 221 -23.51 36.59 36.19
N LYS A 222 -24.79 37.00 36.24
CA LYS A 222 -25.55 37.14 37.49
C LYS A 222 -25.87 35.79 38.14
N ASP A 223 -26.20 34.78 37.35
CA ASP A 223 -26.47 33.43 37.87
C ASP A 223 -25.19 32.70 38.31
N SER A 224 -24.02 33.05 37.77
CA SER A 224 -22.73 32.50 38.22
C SER A 224 -22.35 32.84 39.67
N GLN A 225 -23.07 33.79 40.29
CA GLN A 225 -22.90 34.18 41.70
C GLN A 225 -24.00 33.63 42.61
N LEU A 226 -24.99 32.90 42.06
CA LEU A 226 -25.99 32.19 42.86
C LEU A 226 -25.36 30.92 43.45
N HIS A 227 -24.66 31.08 44.57
CA HIS A 227 -24.27 29.96 45.41
C HIS A 227 -25.41 29.63 46.36
N MET A 228 -25.85 28.36 46.35
CA MET A 228 -26.85 27.85 47.27
C MET A 228 -26.32 28.00 48.71
N ARG A 229 -27.03 28.75 49.56
CA ARG A 229 -26.65 28.97 50.97
C ARG A 229 -26.69 27.63 51.70
N ARG A 230 -25.52 27.05 51.98
CA ARG A 230 -25.38 25.83 52.80
C ARG A 230 -25.80 26.16 54.24
N THR A 231 -26.93 25.61 54.67
CA THR A 231 -27.24 25.48 56.09
C THR A 231 -26.40 24.34 56.68
N THR A 232 -26.04 24.47 57.95
CA THR A 232 -25.07 23.64 58.68
C THR A 232 -25.55 22.23 59.04
N SER A 233 -26.72 21.81 58.58
CA SER A 233 -27.28 20.48 58.87
C SER A 233 -27.53 19.70 57.57
N LYS A 234 -26.67 18.70 57.34
CA LYS A 234 -26.70 17.71 56.24
C LYS A 234 -26.73 18.33 54.84
N SER A 235 -25.56 18.34 54.19
CA SER A 235 -25.43 18.68 52.77
C SER A 235 -26.42 17.86 51.95
N ILE A 236 -27.39 18.52 51.30
CA ILE A 236 -28.21 17.89 50.26
C ILE A 236 -27.23 17.44 49.16
N LYS A 237 -26.93 16.14 49.11
CA LYS A 237 -26.13 15.56 48.05
C LYS A 237 -27.04 15.45 46.82
N VAL A 238 -27.02 16.47 45.98
CA VAL A 238 -27.63 16.38 44.64
C VAL A 238 -26.71 15.49 43.82
N LEU A 239 -26.99 14.20 43.80
CA LEU A 239 -26.28 13.24 42.96
C LEU A 239 -26.93 13.25 41.58
N ALA A 240 -26.11 13.27 40.52
CA ALA A 240 -26.64 13.21 39.16
C ALA A 240 -27.10 11.78 38.86
N THR A 241 -28.22 11.61 38.18
CA THR A 241 -28.64 10.27 37.74
C THR A 241 -27.61 9.69 36.78
N CYS A 242 -27.22 8.44 37.00
CA CYS A 242 -26.22 7.79 36.16
C CYS A 242 -26.76 7.63 34.73
N PRO A 243 -26.03 8.12 33.71
CA PRO A 243 -26.45 8.15 32.31
C PRO A 243 -26.61 6.76 31.68
N TYR A 244 -25.86 5.77 32.17
CA TYR A 244 -25.81 4.43 31.61
C TYR A 244 -26.99 3.56 32.04
N CYS A 245 -27.44 3.71 33.29
CA CYS A 245 -28.53 2.92 33.85
C CYS A 245 -29.81 3.71 34.13
N LYS A 246 -29.84 5.02 33.84
CA LYS A 246 -31.01 5.90 34.04
C LYS A 246 -31.59 5.80 35.47
N GLY A 247 -30.74 5.70 36.48
CA GLY A 247 -31.16 5.52 37.87
C GLY A 247 -31.36 4.06 38.33
N GLY A 248 -31.30 3.08 37.44
CA GLY A 248 -31.51 1.65 37.77
C GLY A 248 -30.31 0.92 38.40
N GLY A 249 -29.14 1.57 38.50
CA GLY A 249 -27.89 0.94 38.93
C GLY A 249 -27.15 0.20 37.81
N CYS A 250 -25.84 0.41 37.70
CA CYS A 250 -24.94 -0.38 36.84
C CYS A 250 -23.51 -0.36 37.39
N SER A 251 -22.62 -1.18 36.82
CA SER A 251 -21.20 -1.24 37.18
C SER A 251 -20.51 0.13 37.11
N GLU A 252 -20.89 0.99 36.17
CA GLU A 252 -20.30 2.32 35.97
C GLU A 252 -20.64 3.31 37.10
N CYS A 253 -21.69 3.07 37.89
CA CYS A 253 -22.05 3.87 39.07
C CYS A 253 -22.00 3.06 40.38
N GLY A 254 -21.33 1.90 40.39
CA GLY A 254 -21.28 1.06 41.59
C GLY A 254 -22.66 0.61 42.08
N GLN A 255 -23.60 0.36 41.15
CA GLN A 255 -24.99 -0.07 41.40
C GLN A 255 -25.87 0.96 42.13
N THR A 256 -25.42 2.19 42.35
CA THR A 256 -26.21 3.21 43.07
C THR A 256 -27.23 3.95 42.19
N GLY A 257 -27.09 3.83 40.86
CA GLY A 257 -27.90 4.57 39.91
C GLY A 257 -27.58 6.07 39.85
N THR A 258 -26.59 6.55 40.60
CA THR A 258 -26.27 7.97 40.79
C THR A 258 -24.76 8.20 40.85
N LEU A 259 -24.30 9.38 40.41
CA LEU A 259 -22.90 9.83 40.38
C LEU A 259 -22.69 11.03 41.30
#